data_AF-A0A535S251-F1
#
_entry.id   AF-A0A535S251-F1
#
_cell.length_a   1.000
_cell.length_b   1.000
_cell.length_c   1.000
_cell.angle_alpha   90.00
_cell.angle_beta   90.00
_cell.angle_gamma   90.00
#
_symmetry.space_group_name_H-M   'P 1'
#
loop_
_entity.id
_entity.type
_entity.pdbx_description
1 polymer ?
#
loop_
_entity_poly.entity_id
_entity_poly.type
_entity_poly.pdbx_seq_one_letter_code
_entity_poly.pdbx_strand_id
1 'polypeptide(L)'
;MSWPRAALLLVSSSSRTGPVEGLISLAHEARARGIDARFGGDTAGRGENLGEHLAEAGVPWEMDLRLSRKLRPLDVLRDARLLSRWAQSGRFDVLHA
;
A
#
# COMPACT_ATOMS: atom_id res chain seq x y z
N MET A 1 -1.29 24.49 5.88
CA MET A 1 -1.29 23.46 4.82
C MET A 1 -1.41 22.10 5.51
N SER A 2 -2.45 21.31 5.23
CA SER A 2 -2.58 19.96 5.82
C SER A 2 -1.72 18.99 5.02
N TRP A 3 -0.50 18.80 5.50
CA TRP A 3 0.40 17.75 5.04
C TRP A 3 0.32 16.58 6.02
N PRO A 4 0.41 15.32 5.56
CA PRO A 4 0.44 14.87 4.16
C PRO A 4 -0.96 14.86 3.51
N ARG A 5 -1.04 14.96 2.18
CA ARG A 5 -2.31 14.86 1.41
C ARG A 5 -2.53 13.46 0.85
N ALA A 6 -1.47 12.76 0.46
CA ALA A 6 -1.55 11.39 -0.06
C ALA A 6 -0.43 10.53 0.55
N ALA A 7 -0.79 9.34 1.01
CA ALA A 7 0.15 8.40 1.62
C ALA A 7 0.01 7.01 1.01
N LEU A 8 1.12 6.33 0.77
CA LEU A 8 1.15 4.93 0.35
C LEU A 8 1.74 4.08 1.47
N LEU A 9 0.94 3.19 2.04
CA LEU A 9 1.34 2.23 3.06
C LEU A 9 1.71 0.91 2.37
N LEU A 10 2.98 0.54 2.43
CA LEU A 10 3.60 -0.58 1.74
C LEU A 10 3.76 -1.77 2.68
N VAL A 11 3.44 -2.97 2.23
CA VAL A 11 3.72 -4.20 2.98
C VAL A 11 4.14 -5.33 2.06
N SER A 12 5.27 -5.97 2.36
CA SER A 12 5.79 -7.09 1.56
C SER A 12 5.20 -8.44 1.94
N SER A 13 4.22 -8.50 2.87
CA SER A 13 3.55 -9.73 3.29
C SER A 13 2.08 -9.44 3.59
N SER A 14 1.19 -9.82 2.68
CA SER A 14 -0.27 -9.63 2.77
C SER A 14 -1.00 -10.70 3.58
N SER A 15 -0.27 -11.64 4.20
CA SER A 15 -0.85 -12.60 5.13
C SER A 15 -1.54 -11.86 6.28
N ARG A 16 -2.82 -12.17 6.49
CA ARG A 16 -3.74 -11.48 7.42
C ARG A 16 -3.25 -11.39 8.88
N THR A 17 -2.21 -12.14 9.25
CA THR A 17 -1.63 -12.09 10.60
C THR A 17 -0.41 -11.15 10.64
N GLY A 18 -0.46 -10.13 11.50
CA GLY A 18 0.67 -9.24 11.80
C GLY A 18 0.51 -7.80 11.25
N PRO A 19 1.54 -7.20 10.64
CA PRO A 19 1.61 -5.76 10.33
C PRO A 19 0.51 -5.25 9.39
N VAL A 20 -0.14 -6.13 8.63
CA VAL A 20 -1.19 -5.78 7.67
C VAL A 20 -2.40 -5.13 8.35
N GLU A 21 -2.90 -5.70 9.45
CA GLU A 21 -4.08 -5.16 10.14
C GLU A 21 -3.80 -3.75 10.69
N GLY A 22 -2.63 -3.56 11.31
CA GLY A 22 -2.20 -2.25 11.79
C GLY A 22 -2.11 -1.21 10.69
N LEU A 23 -1.60 -1.58 9.50
CA LEU A 23 -1.52 -0.70 8.35
C LEU A 23 -2.91 -0.38 7.75
N ILE A 24 -3.83 -1.35 7.73
CA ILE A 24 -5.21 -1.10 7.29
C ILE A 24 -5.89 -0.14 8.26
N SER A 25 -5.78 -0.35 9.58
CA SER A 25 -6.33 0.56 10.59
C SER A 25 -5.71 1.95 10.49
N LEU A 26 -4.39 2.05 10.31
CA LEU A 26 -3.71 3.33 10.12
C LEU A 26 -4.20 4.04 8.85
N ALA A 27 -4.34 3.32 7.74
CA ALA A 27 -4.84 3.87 6.49
C ALA A 27 -6.28 4.36 6.63
N HIS A 28 -7.16 3.58 7.26
CA HIS A 28 -8.54 3.98 7.55
C HIS A 28 -8.58 5.27 8.35
N GLU A 29 -7.81 5.35 9.42
CA GLU A 29 -7.78 6.47 10.35
C GLU A 29 -7.13 7.72 9.72
N ALA A 30 -6.15 7.55 8.82
CA ALA A 30 -5.60 8.63 8.00
C ALA A 30 -6.65 9.18 7.02
N ARG A 31 -7.43 8.31 6.37
CA ARG A 31 -8.53 8.70 5.47
C ARG A 31 -9.63 9.45 6.21
N ALA A 32 -9.98 9.03 7.43
CA ALA A 32 -10.92 9.73 8.29
C ALA A 32 -10.47 11.19 8.61
N ARG A 33 -9.16 11.47 8.53
CA ARG A 33 -8.57 12.82 8.67
C ARG A 33 -8.39 13.57 7.35
N GLY A 34 -8.89 13.03 6.23
CA GLY A 34 -8.83 13.68 4.91
C GLY A 34 -7.54 13.44 4.14
N ILE A 35 -6.72 12.45 4.53
CA ILE A 35 -5.53 12.04 3.78
C ILE A 35 -5.95 10.97 2.75
N ASP A 36 -5.54 11.09 1.49
CA ASP A 36 -5.68 10.01 0.50
C ASP A 36 -4.65 8.90 0.79
N ALA A 37 -4.89 8.15 1.87
CA ALA A 37 -4.08 6.99 2.21
C ALA A 37 -4.52 5.78 1.38
N ARG A 38 -3.54 5.07 0.82
CA ARG A 38 -3.71 3.87 0.00
C ARG A 38 -2.80 2.75 0.49
N PHE A 39 -3.21 1.53 0.22
CA PHE A 39 -2.47 0.33 0.57
C PHE A 39 -1.75 -0.24 -0.64
N GLY A 40 -0.47 -0.52 -0.53
CA GLY A 40 0.31 -1.29 -1.49
C GLY A 40 0.80 -2.57 -0.84
N GLY A 41 0.45 -3.72 -1.39
CA GLY A 41 0.96 -5.01 -0.92
C GLY A 41 0.98 -6.05 -2.02
N ASP A 42 1.69 -7.17 -1.80
CA ASP A 42 1.65 -8.32 -2.69
C ASP A 42 0.20 -8.78 -2.86
N THR A 43 -0.15 -9.17 -4.09
CA THR A 43 -1.41 -9.87 -4.36
C THR A 43 -1.58 -11.01 -3.37
N ALA A 44 -2.58 -10.88 -2.51
CA ALA A 44 -2.92 -11.86 -1.50
C ALA A 44 -3.08 -13.24 -2.17
N GLY A 45 -2.55 -14.29 -1.54
CA GLY A 45 -2.62 -15.65 -2.08
C GLY A 45 -4.07 -16.13 -2.23
N ARG A 46 -4.31 -17.18 -3.03
CA ARG A 46 -5.63 -17.83 -3.07
C ARG A 46 -6.05 -18.23 -1.65
N GLY A 47 -7.12 -17.64 -1.13
CA GLY A 47 -7.65 -17.86 0.22
C GLY A 47 -7.41 -16.70 1.21
N GLU A 48 -6.61 -15.70 0.85
CA GLU A 48 -6.40 -14.50 1.66
C GLU A 48 -7.36 -13.38 1.21
N ASN A 49 -8.27 -13.00 2.09
CA ASN A 49 -9.37 -12.10 1.75
C ASN A 49 -9.00 -10.60 1.86
N LEU A 50 -7.75 -10.24 1.57
CA LEU A 50 -7.25 -8.88 1.84
C LEU A 50 -8.03 -7.80 1.09
N GLY A 51 -8.47 -8.09 -0.14
CA GLY A 51 -9.28 -7.16 -0.94
C GLY A 51 -10.61 -6.81 -0.27
N GLU A 52 -11.33 -7.78 0.30
CA GLU A 52 -12.59 -7.50 1.01
C GLU A 52 -12.34 -6.72 2.30
N HIS A 53 -11.25 -7.00 3.03
CA HIS A 53 -10.91 -6.25 4.26
C HIS A 53 -10.57 -4.79 3.97
N LEU A 54 -9.81 -4.55 2.90
CA LEU A 54 -9.51 -3.19 2.43
C LEU A 54 -10.79 -2.47 2.01
N ALA A 55 -11.71 -3.17 1.34
CA ALA A 55 -13.00 -2.61 0.95
C ALA A 55 -13.88 -2.28 2.17
N GLU A 56 -13.98 -3.18 3.15
CA GLU A 56 -14.68 -2.97 4.42
C GLU A 56 -14.11 -1.77 5.20
N ALA A 57 -12.78 -1.62 5.20
CA ALA A 57 -12.11 -0.49 5.83
C ALA A 57 -12.16 0.81 4.99
N GLY A 58 -12.69 0.78 3.77
CA GLY A 58 -12.71 1.93 2.86
C GLY A 58 -11.31 2.40 2.42
N VAL A 59 -10.33 1.48 2.38
CA VAL A 59 -8.94 1.74 2.02
C VAL A 59 -8.68 1.26 0.58
N PRO A 60 -8.33 2.16 -0.37
CA PRO A 60 -8.01 1.76 -1.74
C PRO A 60 -6.74 0.91 -1.83
N TRP A 61 -6.76 -0.12 -2.66
CA TRP A 61 -5.59 -0.94 -2.99
C TRP A 61 -4.91 -0.42 -4.26
N GLU A 62 -3.62 -0.11 -4.15
CA GLU A 62 -2.72 0.14 -5.25
C GLU A 62 -2.11 -1.17 -5.80
N MET A 63 -2.64 -1.63 -6.94
CA MET A 63 -2.31 -2.93 -7.52
C MET A 63 -1.14 -2.91 -8.53
N ASP A 64 -0.62 -1.72 -8.85
CA ASP A 64 0.44 -1.61 -9.87
C ASP A 64 1.80 -2.15 -9.38
N LEU A 65 2.00 -2.13 -8.05
CA LEU A 65 3.18 -2.69 -7.39
C LEU A 65 3.02 -4.20 -7.17
N ARG A 66 4.10 -4.95 -7.35
CA ARG A 66 4.09 -6.40 -7.08
C ARG A 66 4.41 -6.73 -5.65
N LEU A 67 5.37 -6.03 -5.04
CA LEU A 67 5.80 -6.17 -3.63
C LEU A 67 5.99 -7.63 -3.20
N SER A 68 6.44 -8.48 -4.14
CA SER A 68 6.37 -9.92 -3.94
C SER A 68 7.32 -10.38 -2.85
N ARG A 69 6.86 -11.32 -2.02
CA ARG A 69 7.73 -12.07 -1.09
C ARG A 69 8.85 -12.81 -1.82
N LYS A 70 8.62 -13.18 -3.08
CA LYS A 70 9.63 -13.84 -3.91
C LYS A 70 10.46 -12.77 -4.60
N LEU A 71 11.62 -12.46 -4.01
CA LEU A 71 12.58 -11.49 -4.53
C LEU A 71 13.15 -11.92 -5.90
N ARG A 72 12.43 -11.61 -6.97
CA ARG A 72 12.95 -11.67 -8.33
C ARG A 72 13.54 -10.30 -8.66
N PRO A 73 14.83 -10.19 -9.06
CA PRO A 73 15.47 -8.90 -9.29
C PRO A 73 14.71 -7.98 -10.24
N LEU A 74 14.07 -8.53 -11.28
CA LEU A 74 13.26 -7.77 -12.23
C LEU A 74 12.01 -7.14 -11.60
N ASP A 75 11.37 -7.81 -10.64
CA ASP A 75 10.20 -7.26 -9.94
C ASP A 75 10.62 -6.10 -9.02
N VAL A 76 11.75 -6.26 -8.33
CA VAL A 76 12.33 -5.19 -7.48
C VAL A 76 12.67 -3.95 -8.32
N LEU A 77 13.35 -4.13 -9.46
CA LEU A 77 13.69 -3.02 -10.36
C LEU A 77 12.45 -2.36 -10.95
N ARG A 78 11.42 -3.14 -11.29
CA ARG A 78 10.13 -2.62 -11.78
C ARG A 78 9.45 -1.76 -10.72
N ASP A 79 9.30 -2.28 -9.51
CA ASP A 79 8.63 -1.58 -8.40
C ASP A 79 9.42 -0.34 -7.98
N ALA A 80 10.76 -0.43 -7.90
CA ALA A 80 11.62 0.73 -7.65
C ALA A 80 11.43 1.83 -8.72
N ARG A 81 11.43 1.46 -10.01
CA ARG A 81 11.19 2.41 -11.11
C ARG A 81 9.80 3.03 -11.05
N LEU A 82 8.79 2.27 -10.64
CA LEU A 82 7.43 2.78 -10.49
C LEU A 82 7.33 3.74 -9.31
N LEU A 83 7.86 3.38 -8.14
CA LEU A 83 7.91 4.24 -6.95
C LEU A 83 8.67 5.54 -7.23
N SER A 84 9.81 5.49 -7.95
CA SER A 84 10.53 6.69 -8.36
C SER A 84 9.68 7.62 -9.23
N ARG A 85 8.91 7.08 -10.18
CA ARG A 85 8.01 7.88 -11.03
C ARG A 85 6.89 8.53 -10.21
N TRP A 86 6.32 7.82 -9.25
CA TRP A 86 5.27 8.36 -8.38
C TRP A 86 5.78 9.45 -7.44
N ALA A 87 6.99 9.28 -6.91
CA ALA A 87 7.65 10.32 -6.11
C ALA A 87 7.91 11.57 -6.96
N GLN A 88 8.40 11.41 -8.19
CA GLN A 88 8.65 12.52 -9.11
C GLN A 88 7.37 13.26 -9.53
N SER A 89 6.25 12.54 -9.69
CA SER A 89 4.97 13.14 -10.05
C SER A 89 4.23 13.75 -8.87
N GLY A 90 4.74 13.62 -7.64
CA GLY A 90 4.03 14.02 -6.42
C GLY A 90 2.73 13.25 -6.21
N ARG A 91 2.63 12.01 -6.71
CA ARG A 91 1.41 11.18 -6.54
C ARG A 91 1.19 10.83 -5.07
N PHE A 92 2.28 10.63 -4.34
CA PHE A 92 2.27 10.36 -2.91
C PHE A 92 3.28 11.29 -2.22
N ASP A 93 2.87 11.87 -1.11
CA ASP A 93 3.70 12.75 -0.27
C ASP A 93 4.57 11.94 0.70
N VAL A 94 4.05 10.78 1.13
CA VAL A 94 4.67 9.89 2.11
C VAL A 94 4.58 8.44 1.64
N LEU A 95 5.70 7.74 1.73
CA LEU A 95 5.77 6.29 1.63
C LEU A 95 6.07 5.74 3.03
N HIS A 96 5.21 4.86 3.53
CA HIS A 96 5.39 4.19 4.82
C HIS A 96 5.50 2.68 4.57
N ALA A 97 6.53 2.02 5.08
CA ALA A 97 6.84 0.61 4.81
C ALA A 97 7.20 -0.13 6.10
#